data_AF-A0AAE3CJ69-F1
#
_entry.id   AF-A0AAE3CJ69-F1
#
_cell.length_a   1.000
_cell.length_b   1.000
_cell.length_c   1.000
_cell.angle_alpha   90.00
_cell.angle_beta   90.00
_cell.angle_gamma   90.00
#
_symmetry.space_group_name_H-M   'P 1'
#
loop_
_entity.id
_entity.type
_entity.pdbx_description
1 polymer ?
#
loop_
_entity_poly.entity_id
_entity_poly.type
_entity_poly.pdbx_seq_one_letter_code
_entity_poly.pdbx_strand_id
1 'polypeptide(L)'
;MLDFVITILIFLMLVTLLYAVWSLIGDVYAAFFSLHQEEVISSLVSDVLSVFVLIELFRTFTDYLEFHRIRLRVLAEVAIVFILRELFIGLYAHRLGPLDLLATAALLAVLVAARVAAIQFVPKRGQDGS
;
A
#
# COMPACT_ATOMS: atom_id res chain seq x y z
N MET A 1 -7.94 -12.01 -28.60
CA MET A 1 -6.74 -11.14 -28.45
C MET A 1 -6.62 -10.62 -27.03
N LEU A 2 -7.65 -9.93 -26.52
CA LEU A 2 -7.68 -9.39 -25.15
C LEU A 2 -7.64 -10.49 -24.07
N ASP A 3 -8.35 -11.60 -24.26
CA ASP A 3 -8.36 -12.71 -23.30
C ASP A 3 -6.98 -13.38 -23.15
N PHE A 4 -6.20 -13.44 -24.23
CA PHE A 4 -4.84 -13.99 -24.22
C PHE A 4 -3.88 -13.10 -23.42
N VAL A 5 -4.00 -11.78 -23.59
CA VAL A 5 -3.22 -10.79 -22.83
C VAL A 5 -3.56 -10.85 -21.35
N ILE A 6 -4.85 -10.93 -20.99
CA ILE A 6 -5.29 -11.07 -19.60
C ILE A 6 -4.78 -12.38 -19.00
N THR A 7 -4.87 -13.50 -19.72
CA THR A 7 -4.39 -14.79 -19.24
C THR A 7 -2.88 -14.77 -18.95
N ILE A 8 -2.10 -14.14 -19.83
CA ILE A 8 -0.66 -13.95 -19.61
C ILE A 8 -0.38 -13.05 -18.42
N LEU A 9 -1.12 -11.95 -18.26
CA LEU A 9 -0.95 -11.02 -17.15
C LEU A 9 -1.24 -11.71 -15.81
N ILE A 10 -2.36 -12.44 -15.72
CA ILE A 10 -2.73 -13.20 -14.52
C ILE A 10 -1.66 -14.26 -14.20
N PHE A 11 -1.18 -14.98 -15.21
CA PHE A 11 -0.13 -15.98 -15.03
C PHE A 11 1.16 -15.35 -14.50
N LEU A 12 1.57 -14.21 -15.07
CA LEU A 12 2.76 -13.48 -14.63
C LEU A 12 2.61 -12.97 -13.19
N MET A 13 1.44 -12.41 -12.83
CA MET A 13 1.14 -11.99 -11.45
C MET A 13 1.19 -13.15 -10.46
N LEU A 14 0.72 -14.33 -10.85
CA LEU A 14 0.72 -15.51 -9.99
C LEU A 14 2.15 -16.01 -9.76
N VAL A 15 2.99 -16.00 -10.79
CA VAL A 15 4.42 -16.37 -10.68
C VAL A 15 5.19 -15.39 -9.78
N THR A 16 5.01 -14.08 -9.96
CA THR A 16 5.67 -13.09 -9.10
C THR A 16 5.17 -13.15 -7.66
N LEU A 17 3.89 -13.43 -7.44
CA LEU A 17 3.33 -13.66 -6.10
C LEU A 17 3.99 -14.86 -5.42
N LEU A 18 4.08 -16.01 -6.12
CA LEU A 18 4.72 -17.20 -5.60
C LEU A 18 6.20 -16.95 -5.25
N TYR A 19 6.91 -16.23 -6.11
CA TYR A 19 8.30 -15.83 -5.86
C TYR A 19 8.42 -14.96 -4.60
N ALA A 20 7.55 -13.95 -4.44
CA ALA A 20 7.56 -13.07 -3.28
C ALA A 20 7.28 -13.83 -1.98
N VAL A 21 6.29 -14.73 -1.98
CA VAL A 21 5.98 -15.59 -0.82
C VAL A 21 7.14 -16.52 -0.50
N TRP A 22 7.76 -17.12 -1.51
CA TRP A 22 8.92 -17.99 -1.34
C TRP A 22 10.10 -17.24 -0.73
N SER A 23 10.42 -16.03 -1.22
CA SER A 23 11.46 -15.17 -0.66
C SER A 23 11.19 -14.88 0.81
N LEU A 24 9.97 -14.43 1.14
CA LEU A 24 9.59 -14.08 2.51
C LEU A 24 9.75 -15.26 3.48
N ILE A 25 9.38 -16.48 3.05
CA ILE A 25 9.57 -17.69 3.87
C ILE A 25 11.06 -17.95 4.10
N GLY A 26 11.89 -17.76 3.08
CA GLY A 26 13.35 -17.87 3.20
C GLY A 26 13.93 -16.85 4.16
N ASP A 27 13.49 -15.60 4.06
CA ASP A 27 13.93 -14.48 4.90
C ASP A 27 13.52 -14.72 6.37
N VAL A 28 12.29 -15.19 6.62
CA VAL A 28 11.80 -15.60 7.94
C VAL A 28 12.60 -16.78 8.51
N TYR A 29 12.94 -17.77 7.68
CA TYR A 29 13.70 -18.93 8.12
C TYR A 29 15.15 -18.56 8.47
N ALA A 30 15.81 -17.76 7.63
CA ALA A 30 17.14 -17.23 7.88
C ALA A 30 17.16 -16.36 9.15
N ALA A 31 16.12 -15.56 9.34
CA ALA A 31 15.95 -14.74 10.53
C ALA A 31 15.80 -15.56 11.82
N PHE A 32 15.01 -16.63 11.77
CA PHE A 32 14.79 -17.52 12.92
C PHE A 32 16.06 -18.25 13.33
N PHE A 33 16.93 -18.60 12.38
CA PHE A 33 18.20 -19.26 12.65
C PHE A 33 19.29 -18.29 13.14
N SER A 34 19.15 -16.99 12.84
CA SER A 34 20.10 -15.93 13.20
C SER A 34 19.72 -15.27 14.53
N LEU A 35 19.83 -16.01 15.64
CA LEU A 35 19.34 -15.59 16.96
C LEU A 35 20.02 -14.37 17.63
N HIS A 36 20.82 -13.53 16.95
CA HIS A 36 21.40 -12.30 17.55
C HIS A 36 21.74 -11.23 16.50
N GLN A 37 20.74 -10.46 16.03
CA GLN A 37 20.97 -9.14 15.41
C GLN A 37 19.65 -8.38 15.24
N GLU A 38 19.55 -7.17 15.79
CA GLU A 38 18.40 -6.27 15.59
C GLU A 38 18.12 -5.99 14.09
N GLU A 39 19.15 -6.10 13.23
CA GLU A 39 19.02 -6.01 11.77
C GLU A 39 18.05 -7.04 11.17
N VAL A 40 17.99 -8.23 11.75
CA VAL A 40 17.11 -9.31 11.28
C VAL A 40 15.64 -8.97 11.48
N ILE A 41 15.30 -8.41 12.65
CA ILE A 41 13.92 -8.00 12.96
C ILE A 41 13.50 -6.83 12.05
N SER A 42 14.40 -5.86 11.82
CA SER A 42 14.11 -4.74 10.93
C SER A 42 13.88 -5.18 9.48
N SER A 43 14.69 -6.14 8.98
CA SER A 43 14.50 -6.73 7.65
C SER A 43 13.13 -7.39 7.53
N LEU A 44 12.75 -8.25 8.49
CA LEU A 44 11.45 -8.92 8.46
C LEU A 44 10.26 -7.95 8.46
N VAL A 45 10.34 -6.88 9.26
CA VAL A 45 9.29 -5.85 9.27
C VAL A 45 9.21 -5.15 7.91
N SER A 46 10.34 -4.82 7.30
CA SER A 46 10.40 -4.24 5.95
C SER A 46 9.81 -5.17 4.88
N ASP A 47 10.09 -6.48 4.97
CA ASP A 47 9.61 -7.47 4.01
C ASP A 47 8.10 -7.68 4.12
N VAL A 48 7.57 -7.78 5.34
CA VAL A 48 6.12 -7.84 5.59
C VAL A 48 5.41 -6.58 5.10
N LEU A 49 5.99 -5.39 5.35
CA LEU A 49 5.44 -4.15 4.81
C LEU A 49 5.44 -4.14 3.29
N SER A 50 6.43 -4.76 2.64
CA SER A 50 6.47 -4.88 1.18
C SER A 50 5.33 -5.72 0.61
N VAL A 51 4.96 -6.81 1.28
CA VAL A 51 3.75 -7.57 0.94
C VAL A 51 2.49 -6.73 1.13
N PHE A 52 2.44 -5.90 2.17
CA PHE A 52 1.30 -5.02 2.42
C PHE A 52 1.07 -4.03 1.26
N VAL A 53 2.13 -3.49 0.63
CA VAL A 53 1.99 -2.66 -0.58
C VAL A 53 1.44 -3.43 -1.77
N LEU A 54 1.86 -4.69 -1.94
CA LEU A 54 1.38 -5.51 -3.03
C LEU A 54 -0.14 -5.75 -2.90
N ILE A 55 -0.61 -6.02 -1.67
CA ILE A 55 -2.04 -6.19 -1.36
C ILE A 55 -2.81 -4.90 -1.66
N GLU A 56 -2.27 -3.73 -1.27
CA GLU A 56 -2.91 -2.44 -1.49
C GLU A 56 -3.01 -2.08 -2.98
N LEU A 57 -1.96 -2.36 -3.77
CA LEU A 57 -1.99 -2.19 -5.22
C LEU A 57 -3.03 -3.12 -5.86
N PHE A 58 -3.08 -4.38 -5.43
CA PHE A 58 -4.06 -5.34 -5.93
C PHE A 58 -5.48 -4.89 -5.62
N ARG A 59 -5.73 -4.36 -4.42
CA ARG A 59 -7.01 -3.77 -4.04
C ARG A 59 -7.36 -2.58 -4.94
N THR A 60 -6.42 -1.66 -5.18
CA THR A 60 -6.62 -0.50 -6.05
C THR A 60 -6.97 -0.92 -7.48
N PHE A 61 -6.30 -1.93 -8.03
CA PHE A 61 -6.60 -2.49 -9.34
C PHE A 61 -7.97 -3.16 -9.38
N THR A 62 -8.32 -3.93 -8.36
CA THR A 62 -9.62 -4.60 -8.25
C THR A 62 -10.75 -3.57 -8.17
N ASP A 63 -10.58 -2.53 -7.34
CA ASP A 63 -11.56 -1.45 -7.16
C ASP A 63 -11.74 -0.62 -8.45
N TYR A 64 -10.67 -0.44 -9.24
CA TYR A 64 -10.74 0.16 -10.56
C TYR A 64 -11.55 -0.68 -11.55
N LEU A 65 -11.34 -2.00 -11.56
CA LEU A 65 -12.05 -2.94 -12.45
C LEU A 65 -13.53 -3.07 -12.09
N GLU A 66 -13.85 -3.13 -10.80
CA GLU A 66 -15.22 -3.33 -10.31
C GLU A 66 -16.12 -2.11 -10.55
N PHE A 67 -15.61 -0.89 -10.32
CA PHE A 67 -16.44 0.32 -10.38
C PHE A 67 -16.27 1.14 -11.67
N HIS A 68 -15.27 0.85 -12.52
CA HIS A 68 -14.88 1.63 -13.71
C HIS A 68 -14.65 3.15 -13.44
N ARG A 69 -14.71 3.58 -12.18
CA ARG A 69 -14.42 4.92 -11.66
C ARG A 69 -13.93 4.77 -10.23
N ILE A 70 -12.74 5.29 -9.96
CA ILE A 70 -12.20 5.35 -8.61
C ILE A 70 -12.91 6.50 -7.88
N ARG A 71 -13.64 6.18 -6.80
CA ARG A 71 -14.19 7.22 -5.91
C ARG A 71 -13.01 7.93 -5.24
N LEU A 72 -12.90 9.25 -5.38
CA LEU A 72 -11.86 10.09 -4.74
C LEU A 72 -11.68 9.78 -3.25
N ARG A 73 -12.79 9.42 -2.59
CA ARG A 73 -12.83 8.96 -1.21
C ARG A 73 -11.95 7.72 -0.96
N VAL A 74 -12.11 6.71 -1.80
CA VAL A 74 -11.38 5.44 -1.69
C VAL A 74 -9.91 5.66 -2.07
N LEU A 75 -9.66 6.47 -3.09
CA LEU A 75 -8.30 6.83 -3.48
C LEU A 75 -7.52 7.52 -2.34
N ALA A 76 -8.17 8.44 -1.61
CA ALA A 76 -7.55 9.11 -0.48
C ALA A 76 -7.24 8.14 0.67
N GLU A 77 -8.11 7.16 0.94
CA GLU A 77 -7.85 6.13 1.97
C GLU A 77 -6.65 5.26 1.59
N VAL A 78 -6.61 4.77 0.35
CA VAL A 78 -5.49 4.00 -0.20
C VAL A 78 -4.18 4.80 -0.16
N ALA A 79 -4.22 6.07 -0.57
CA ALA A 79 -3.03 6.93 -0.58
C ALA A 79 -2.48 7.18 0.83
N ILE A 80 -3.34 7.39 1.83
CA ILE A 80 -2.91 7.55 3.23
C ILE A 80 -2.20 6.29 3.72
N VAL A 81 -2.78 5.11 3.46
CA VAL A 81 -2.20 3.83 3.86
C VAL A 81 -0.85 3.58 3.16
N PHE A 82 -0.75 3.94 1.88
CA PHE A 82 0.48 3.83 1.11
C PHE A 82 1.61 4.72 1.67
N ILE A 83 1.33 5.99 1.95
CA ILE A 83 2.33 6.91 2.52
C ILE A 83 2.74 6.49 3.94
N LEU A 84 1.80 6.00 4.76
CA LEU A 84 2.12 5.44 6.08
C LEU A 84 3.09 4.26 5.97
N ARG A 85 2.90 3.37 4.99
CA ARG A 85 3.83 2.26 4.79
C ARG A 85 5.21 2.75 4.36
N GLU A 86 5.29 3.68 3.41
CA GLU A 86 6.59 4.21 2.97
C GLU A 86 7.35 4.86 4.12
N LEU A 87 6.62 5.58 4.98
CA LEU A 87 7.14 6.12 6.24
C LEU A 87 7.68 5.02 7.16
N PHE A 88 6.92 3.94 7.37
CA PHE A 88 7.35 2.84 8.22
C PHE A 88 8.56 2.09 7.68
N ILE A 89 8.62 1.79 6.37
CA ILE A 89 9.80 1.16 5.75
C ILE A 89 11.00 2.06 5.91
N GLY A 90 10.85 3.34 5.57
CA GLY A 90 11.95 4.28 5.65
C GLY A 90 12.49 4.46 7.08
N LEU A 91 11.61 4.41 8.09
CA LEU A 91 11.98 4.44 9.50
C LEU A 91 12.67 3.15 9.95
N TYR A 92 12.13 1.98 9.60
CA TYR A 92 12.71 0.69 10.01
C TYR A 92 14.03 0.42 9.30
N ALA A 93 14.10 0.68 7.99
CA ALA A 93 15.32 0.51 7.20
C ALA A 93 16.39 1.57 7.50
N HIS A 94 16.15 2.51 8.44
CA HIS A 94 17.05 3.62 8.78
C HIS A 94 17.50 4.44 7.57
N ARG A 95 16.64 4.56 6.55
CA ARG A 95 16.98 5.24 5.28
C ARG A 95 16.40 6.64 5.15
N LEU A 96 15.52 7.06 6.06
CA LEU A 96 14.94 8.41 6.02
C LEU A 96 15.85 9.42 6.71
N GLY A 97 16.30 10.42 5.96
CA GLY A 97 16.86 11.62 6.55
C GLY A 97 15.79 12.43 7.30
N PRO A 98 16.18 13.39 8.15
CA PRO A 98 15.24 14.26 8.85
C PRO A 98 14.31 15.02 7.91
N LEU A 99 14.82 15.39 6.73
CA LEU A 99 14.07 16.11 5.70
C LEU A 99 13.03 15.21 5.01
N ASP A 100 13.39 13.97 4.70
CA ASP A 100 12.49 12.99 4.09
C ASP A 100 11.34 12.64 5.04
N LEU A 101 11.66 12.53 6.34
CA LEU A 101 10.67 12.29 7.38
C LEU A 101 9.65 13.45 7.46
N LEU A 102 10.12 14.70 7.45
CA LEU A 102 9.25 15.88 7.45
C LEU A 102 8.42 15.99 6.17
N ALA A 103 9.00 15.70 5.00
CA ALA A 103 8.30 15.72 3.73
C ALA A 103 7.18 14.66 3.70
N THR A 104 7.49 13.44 4.14
CA THR A 104 6.54 12.33 4.20
C THR A 104 5.41 12.63 5.20
N ALA A 105 5.73 13.19 6.36
CA ALA A 105 4.74 13.62 7.35
C ALA A 105 3.83 14.76 6.85
N ALA A 106 4.41 15.76 6.17
CA ALA A 106 3.64 16.86 5.57
C ALA A 106 2.68 16.35 4.48
N LEU A 107 3.14 15.45 3.62
CA LEU A 107 2.30 14.80 2.61
C LEU A 107 1.14 14.03 3.26
N LEU A 108 1.43 13.27 4.32
CA LEU A 108 0.42 12.57 5.11
C LEU A 108 -0.63 13.52 5.68
N ALA A 109 -0.20 14.64 6.26
CA ALA A 109 -1.10 15.65 6.81
C ALA A 109 -2.03 16.24 5.74
N VAL A 110 -1.50 16.53 4.55
CA VAL A 110 -2.31 17.03 3.41
C VAL A 110 -3.34 15.99 2.97
N LEU A 111 -2.96 14.72 2.86
CA LEU A 111 -3.88 13.64 2.46
C LEU A 111 -5.00 13.44 3.48
N VAL A 112 -4.69 13.46 4.78
CA VAL A 112 -5.70 13.36 5.85
C VAL A 112 -6.63 14.58 5.82
N ALA A 113 -6.09 15.79 5.66
CA ALA A 113 -6.91 17.01 5.54
C ALA A 113 -7.84 16.94 4.31
N ALA A 114 -7.33 16.50 3.16
CA ALA A 114 -8.13 16.30 1.95
C ALA A 114 -9.23 15.25 2.16
N ARG A 115 -8.93 14.14 2.86
CA ARG A 115 -9.93 13.11 3.21
C ARG A 115 -11.03 13.68 4.08
N VAL A 116 -10.69 14.44 5.12
CA VAL A 116 -11.64 15.08 6.04
C VAL A 116 -12.51 16.10 5.30
N ALA A 117 -11.92 16.95 4.46
CA ALA A 117 -12.65 17.89 3.62
C ALA A 117 -13.62 17.15 2.68
N ALA A 118 -13.18 16.08 2.02
CA ALA A 118 -14.04 15.27 1.16
C ALA A 118 -15.19 14.56 1.89
N ILE A 119 -15.12 14.40 3.22
CA ILE A 119 -16.26 13.94 4.05
C ILE A 119 -17.23 15.09 4.31
N GLN A 120 -16.70 16.22 4.77
CA GLN A 120 -17.50 17.35 5.21
C GLN A 120 -18.21 18.08 4.06
N PHE A 121 -17.60 18.13 2.87
CA PHE A 121 -18.12 18.85 1.72
C PHE A 121 -18.93 17.98 0.73
N VAL A 122 -19.35 16.76 1.10
CA VAL A 122 -20.33 16.04 0.26
C VAL A 122 -21.65 16.80 0.30
N PRO A 123 -22.10 17.39 -0.82
CA PRO A 123 -23.36 18.13 -0.82
C PRO A 123 -24.50 17.14 -0.55
N LYS A 124 -25.28 17.38 0.50
CA LYS A 124 -26.62 16.80 0.63
C LYS A 124 -27.43 17.26 -0.58
N ARG A 125 -27.49 16.44 -1.63
CA ARG A 125 -28.42 16.66 -2.75
C ARG A 125 -29.83 16.47 -2.20
N GLY A 126 -30.65 17.49 -2.43
CA GLY A 126 -31.95 17.75 -1.81
C GLY A 126 -32.92 16.57 -1.82
N GLN A 127 -33.50 16.32 -0.64
CA GLN A 127 -34.90 15.95 -0.51
C GLN A 127 -35.67 17.24 -0.17
N ASP A 128 -35.85 18.09 -1.17
CA ASP A 128 -36.95 19.05 -1.24
C ASP A 128 -37.66 18.72 -2.54
N GLY A 129 -38.71 17.92 -2.42
CA GLY A 129 -39.49 17.38 -3.53
C GLY A 129 -40.85 16.93 -3.03
N SER A 130 -41.61 17.94 -2.57
CA SER A 130 -43.07 18.07 -2.47
C SER A 130 -43.88 16.98 -1.76
#